data_AF-A0AAW5ABY4-F1
#
_entry.id   AF-A0AAW5ABY4-F1
#
_cell.length_a   1.000
_cell.length_b   1.000
_cell.length_c   1.000
_cell.angle_alpha   90.00
_cell.angle_beta   90.00
_cell.angle_gamma   90.00
#
_symmetry.space_group_name_H-M   'P 1'
#
loop_
_entity.id
_entity.type
_entity.pdbx_description
1 polymer ?
#
loop_
_entity_poly.entity_id
_entity_poly.type
_entity_poly.pdbx_seq_one_letter_code
_entity_poly.pdbx_strand_id
1 'polypeptide(L)'
;AKPSRQGCVGIVTGGGSGHEPAFLGYVGPGLVDAVAVGEIFSSPTAKSFFDAFRAADHGAGVACLYGNYAGDNMNVKLAMKMAASKDMQIRTVVANDDVASAPKADIAKRRGVAGEIFMWKIGGAAAAQHYDLDGVIRVAQKAVDHCRSIGIGLTPCTIAAVGKPNFQIPDGQMELGIGHHGEPGIEVIPIESAAAMATRMLAPILADRDFSQDDSVVVLVSGLGATPVMELYIFYAEVESQLKAKGLKIHRCYVGNYFTSLEMMGVTLTLLGLDAELKTLIDQPCRSIGMTQAE
;
A
#
# COMPACT_ATOMS: atom_id res chain seq x y z
N ALA A 1 15.93 8.80 -17.00
CA ALA A 1 16.38 7.99 -18.14
C ALA A 1 15.54 6.72 -18.14
N LYS A 2 14.77 6.45 -19.21
CA LYS A 2 13.94 5.24 -19.32
C LYS A 2 14.85 4.07 -19.69
N PRO A 3 15.01 3.01 -18.88
CA PRO A 3 15.30 1.72 -19.48
C PRO A 3 14.10 1.36 -20.35
N SER A 4 14.32 1.14 -21.65
CA SER A 4 13.27 0.70 -22.56
C SER A 4 12.83 -0.72 -22.18
N ARG A 5 11.77 -0.84 -21.37
CA ARG A 5 11.12 -2.11 -21.04
C ARG A 5 10.17 -2.56 -22.16
N GLN A 6 10.64 -2.53 -23.40
CA GLN A 6 9.83 -2.92 -24.54
C GLN A 6 9.46 -4.40 -24.44
N GLY A 7 8.18 -4.74 -24.61
CA GLY A 7 7.69 -6.11 -24.46
C GLY A 7 7.46 -6.58 -23.01
N CYS A 8 7.53 -5.69 -22.02
CA CYS A 8 7.10 -6.00 -20.65
C CYS A 8 5.69 -5.45 -20.38
N VAL A 9 4.98 -6.04 -19.40
CA VAL A 9 3.74 -5.47 -18.89
C VAL A 9 4.02 -4.13 -18.21
N GLY A 10 3.27 -3.09 -18.56
CA GLY A 10 3.36 -1.79 -17.88
C GLY A 10 2.67 -1.82 -16.52
N ILE A 11 3.26 -1.18 -15.51
CA ILE A 11 2.68 -1.08 -14.17
C ILE A 11 2.21 0.35 -13.91
N VAL A 12 0.92 0.50 -13.59
CA VAL A 12 0.31 1.79 -13.25
C VAL A 12 -0.34 1.74 -11.88
N THR A 13 -0.19 2.80 -11.11
CA THR A 13 -1.03 3.08 -9.92
C THR A 13 -1.52 4.53 -9.99
N GLY A 14 -2.27 4.97 -8.99
CA GLY A 14 -2.65 6.34 -8.83
C GLY A 14 -3.58 6.54 -7.64
N GLY A 15 -3.71 7.80 -7.25
CA GLY A 15 -4.55 8.22 -6.14
C GLY A 15 -4.36 9.71 -5.86
N GLY A 16 -5.01 10.19 -4.79
CA GLY A 16 -4.85 11.58 -4.35
C GLY A 16 -3.42 11.88 -3.90
N SER A 17 -3.03 13.15 -3.98
CA SER A 17 -1.78 13.61 -3.38
C SER A 17 -1.88 13.64 -1.85
N GLY A 18 -0.74 13.79 -1.17
CA GLY A 18 -0.68 13.87 0.30
C GLY A 18 -0.29 12.57 0.99
N HIS A 19 0.16 11.57 0.23
CA HIS A 19 0.61 10.27 0.72
C HIS A 19 2.09 10.01 0.45
N GLU A 20 2.84 11.05 0.08
CA GLU A 20 4.21 10.92 -0.40
C GLU A 20 5.09 10.13 0.59
N PRO A 21 5.91 9.16 0.12
CA PRO A 21 6.29 8.96 -1.28
C PRO A 21 5.25 8.25 -2.15
N ALA A 22 4.16 7.72 -1.60
CA ALA A 22 3.06 7.24 -2.43
C ALA A 22 2.38 8.44 -3.14
N PHE A 23 2.15 8.42 -4.45
CA PHE A 23 2.39 7.32 -5.39
C PHE A 23 3.65 7.53 -6.26
N LEU A 24 3.97 8.79 -6.57
CA LEU A 24 5.03 9.17 -7.51
C LEU A 24 6.42 8.63 -7.13
N GLY A 25 6.71 8.53 -5.84
CA GLY A 25 7.97 8.02 -5.33
C GLY A 25 8.23 6.56 -5.66
N TYR A 26 7.24 5.79 -6.10
CA TYR A 26 7.38 4.40 -6.51
C TYR A 26 7.65 4.22 -8.02
N VAL A 27 7.73 5.30 -8.79
CA VAL A 27 8.12 5.22 -10.21
C VAL A 27 9.59 4.86 -10.33
N GLY A 28 9.89 3.72 -10.94
CA GLY A 28 11.26 3.28 -11.17
C GLY A 28 11.42 1.78 -11.48
N PRO A 29 12.63 1.34 -11.87
CA PRO A 29 12.91 -0.06 -12.15
C PRO A 29 12.51 -1.01 -11.01
N GLY A 30 11.88 -2.12 -11.37
CA GLY A 30 11.37 -3.14 -10.44
C GLY A 30 10.06 -2.75 -9.72
N LEU A 31 9.49 -1.58 -10.01
CA LEU A 31 8.28 -1.04 -9.40
C LEU A 31 7.31 -0.52 -10.48
N VAL A 32 6.84 0.73 -10.35
CA VAL A 32 5.79 1.35 -11.17
C VAL A 32 6.40 2.07 -12.37
N ASP A 33 5.75 2.02 -13.53
CA ASP A 33 6.19 2.71 -14.76
C ASP A 33 5.52 4.08 -14.95
N ALA A 34 4.25 4.23 -14.54
CA ALA A 34 3.55 5.52 -14.54
C ALA A 34 2.52 5.63 -13.40
N VAL A 35 2.24 6.87 -12.98
CA VAL A 35 1.30 7.17 -11.90
C VAL A 35 0.31 8.23 -12.35
N ALA A 36 -0.98 8.01 -12.07
CA ALA A 36 -1.98 9.07 -12.13
C ALA A 36 -2.06 9.78 -10.77
N VAL A 37 -1.88 11.10 -10.76
CA VAL A 37 -1.88 11.92 -9.53
C VAL A 37 -3.10 12.82 -9.53
N GLY A 38 -3.86 12.80 -8.44
CA GLY A 38 -4.99 13.69 -8.18
C GLY A 38 -4.65 14.80 -7.20
N GLU A 39 -5.63 15.64 -6.87
CA GLU A 39 -5.52 16.64 -5.81
C GLU A 39 -5.34 15.98 -4.44
N ILE A 40 -5.05 16.78 -3.40
CA ILE A 40 -4.88 16.25 -2.04
C ILE A 40 -6.11 15.45 -1.61
N PHE A 41 -5.91 14.17 -1.27
CA PHE A 41 -6.94 13.21 -0.86
C PHE A 41 -8.11 13.07 -1.84
N SER A 42 -7.87 13.34 -3.13
CA SER A 42 -8.88 13.27 -4.18
C SER A 42 -8.39 12.47 -5.36
N SER A 43 -9.19 11.48 -5.78
CA SER A 43 -8.87 10.59 -6.90
C SER A 43 -8.46 11.35 -8.17
N PRO A 44 -7.45 10.88 -8.93
CA PRO A 44 -7.11 11.40 -10.23
C PRO A 44 -8.27 11.24 -11.21
N THR A 45 -8.38 12.15 -12.18
CA THR A 45 -9.40 12.02 -13.23
C THR A 45 -9.20 10.75 -14.06
N ALA A 46 -10.29 10.22 -14.64
CA ALA A 46 -10.22 9.14 -15.63
C ALA A 46 -9.26 9.45 -16.79
N LYS A 47 -9.14 10.71 -17.20
CA LYS A 47 -8.19 11.14 -18.23
C LYS A 47 -6.74 10.98 -17.76
N SER A 48 -6.44 11.31 -16.51
CA SER A 48 -5.12 11.13 -15.91
C SER A 48 -4.71 9.65 -15.87
N PHE A 49 -5.63 8.76 -15.46
CA PHE A 49 -5.39 7.31 -15.51
C PHE A 49 -5.17 6.81 -16.94
N PHE A 50 -5.98 7.25 -17.89
CA PHE A 50 -5.81 6.88 -19.29
C PHE A 50 -4.46 7.33 -19.87
N ASP A 51 -4.01 8.54 -19.52
CA ASP A 51 -2.69 9.04 -19.93
C ASP A 51 -1.55 8.23 -19.29
N ALA A 52 -1.70 7.83 -18.02
CA ALA A 52 -0.75 6.95 -17.34
C ALA A 52 -0.69 5.57 -18.02
N PHE A 53 -1.82 4.98 -18.40
CA PHE A 53 -1.85 3.74 -19.18
C PHE A 53 -1.08 3.87 -20.48
N ARG A 54 -1.27 4.97 -21.22
CA ARG A 54 -0.54 5.23 -22.47
C ARG A 54 0.96 5.41 -22.26
N ALA A 55 1.37 5.99 -21.13
CA ALA A 55 2.77 6.20 -20.82
C ALA A 55 3.49 4.90 -20.42
N ALA A 56 2.76 3.96 -19.79
CA ALA A 56 3.26 2.67 -19.33
C ALA A 56 3.08 1.52 -20.34
N ASP A 57 2.29 1.70 -21.40
CA ASP A 57 2.12 0.65 -22.40
C ASP A 57 3.43 0.42 -23.18
N HIS A 58 3.95 -0.80 -23.06
CA HIS A 58 5.16 -1.25 -23.72
C HIS A 58 4.91 -2.38 -24.73
N GLY A 59 3.64 -2.60 -25.10
CA GLY A 59 3.23 -3.59 -26.09
C GLY A 59 2.81 -4.95 -25.52
N ALA A 60 2.83 -5.14 -24.19
CA ALA A 60 2.38 -6.36 -23.52
C ALA A 60 1.17 -6.13 -22.58
N GLY A 61 0.47 -5.01 -22.75
CA GLY A 61 -0.64 -4.60 -21.88
C GLY A 61 -0.18 -3.90 -20.60
N VAL A 62 -1.15 -3.46 -19.79
CA VAL A 62 -0.92 -2.67 -18.58
C VAL A 62 -1.71 -3.24 -17.39
N ALA A 63 -1.03 -3.44 -16.27
CA ALA A 63 -1.64 -3.75 -14.99
C ALA A 63 -1.81 -2.47 -14.16
N CYS A 64 -3.05 -2.12 -13.84
CA CYS A 64 -3.39 -1.01 -12.94
C CYS A 64 -3.63 -1.55 -11.52
N LEU A 65 -2.73 -1.22 -10.61
CA LEU A 65 -2.63 -1.75 -9.26
C LEU A 65 -2.89 -0.61 -8.26
N TYR A 66 -4.11 -0.50 -7.71
CA TYR A 66 -4.54 0.71 -6.97
C TYR A 66 -5.40 0.38 -5.73
N GLY A 67 -5.61 1.38 -4.86
CA GLY A 67 -6.39 1.27 -3.63
C GLY A 67 -7.91 1.22 -3.81
N ASN A 68 -8.62 0.57 -2.88
CA ASN A 68 -10.08 0.45 -2.93
C ASN A 68 -10.82 1.69 -2.40
N TYR A 69 -10.85 2.74 -3.21
CA TYR A 69 -11.63 3.95 -2.94
C TYR A 69 -12.67 4.17 -4.02
N ALA A 70 -13.83 4.73 -3.65
CA ALA A 70 -14.95 4.90 -4.57
C ALA A 70 -14.57 5.78 -5.79
N GLY A 71 -13.84 6.87 -5.54
CA GLY A 71 -13.34 7.76 -6.58
C GLY A 71 -12.38 7.05 -7.54
N ASP A 72 -11.39 6.33 -7.01
CA ASP A 72 -10.40 5.61 -7.83
C ASP A 72 -11.05 4.51 -8.65
N ASN A 73 -11.91 3.69 -8.04
CA ASN A 73 -12.66 2.66 -8.76
C ASN A 73 -13.49 3.23 -9.92
N MET A 74 -14.17 4.36 -9.70
CA MET A 74 -14.94 5.02 -10.75
C MET A 74 -14.04 5.54 -11.87
N ASN A 75 -12.98 6.26 -11.54
CA ASN A 75 -12.08 6.89 -12.52
C ASN A 75 -11.28 5.85 -13.31
N VAL A 76 -10.76 4.80 -12.68
CA VAL A 76 -10.07 3.69 -13.35
C VAL A 76 -11.02 2.96 -14.30
N LYS A 77 -12.25 2.65 -13.88
CA LYS A 77 -13.25 2.00 -14.75
C LYS A 77 -13.59 2.83 -15.99
N LEU A 78 -13.68 4.16 -15.84
CA LEU A 78 -13.87 5.06 -16.97
C LEU A 78 -12.63 5.11 -17.87
N ALA A 79 -11.44 5.18 -17.30
CA ALA A 79 -10.17 5.15 -18.03
C ALA A 79 -9.99 3.85 -18.83
N MET A 80 -10.39 2.70 -18.28
CA MET A 80 -10.38 1.42 -18.98
C MET A 80 -11.30 1.41 -20.20
N LYS A 81 -12.47 2.07 -20.14
CA LYS A 81 -13.34 2.23 -21.33
C LYS A 81 -12.67 3.08 -22.40
N MET A 82 -11.96 4.13 -21.99
CA MET A 82 -11.17 4.97 -22.92
C MET A 82 -10.04 4.14 -23.56
N ALA A 83 -9.32 3.35 -22.77
CA ALA A 83 -8.25 2.45 -23.22
C ALA A 83 -8.75 1.38 -24.21
N ALA A 84 -9.91 0.77 -23.93
CA ALA A 84 -10.53 -0.20 -24.83
C ALA A 84 -10.86 0.41 -26.21
N SER A 85 -11.26 1.69 -26.28
CA SER A 85 -11.49 2.39 -27.56
C SER A 85 -10.23 2.65 -28.38
N LYS A 86 -9.05 2.33 -27.82
CA LYS A 86 -7.72 2.46 -28.43
C LYS A 86 -6.98 1.12 -28.49
N ASP A 87 -7.71 0.01 -28.39
CA ASP A 87 -7.17 -1.36 -28.45
C ASP A 87 -6.10 -1.67 -27.39
N MET A 88 -6.09 -0.94 -26.27
CA MET A 88 -5.17 -1.16 -25.16
C MET A 88 -5.74 -2.20 -24.19
N GLN A 89 -4.92 -3.18 -23.83
CA GLN A 89 -5.28 -4.19 -22.84
C GLN A 89 -4.92 -3.73 -21.43
N ILE A 90 -5.94 -3.45 -20.64
CA ILE A 90 -5.79 -3.08 -19.22
C ILE A 90 -6.40 -4.18 -18.34
N ARG A 91 -5.71 -4.52 -17.26
CA ARG A 91 -6.22 -5.35 -16.16
C ARG A 91 -5.97 -4.65 -14.83
N THR A 92 -6.72 -5.03 -13.80
CA THR A 92 -6.71 -4.34 -12.51
C THR A 92 -6.53 -5.31 -11.35
N VAL A 93 -5.83 -4.87 -10.31
CA VAL A 93 -5.92 -5.43 -8.96
C VAL A 93 -6.24 -4.27 -8.02
N VAL A 94 -7.18 -4.50 -7.12
CA VAL A 94 -7.67 -3.49 -6.16
C VAL A 94 -7.27 -3.93 -4.76
N ALA A 95 -6.50 -3.10 -4.06
CA ALA A 95 -6.04 -3.42 -2.71
C ALA A 95 -7.14 -3.24 -1.68
N ASN A 96 -7.25 -4.20 -0.75
CA ASN A 96 -8.28 -4.29 0.27
C ASN A 96 -7.71 -4.83 1.59
N ASP A 97 -6.48 -4.43 1.90
CA ASP A 97 -5.64 -4.97 2.98
C ASP A 97 -5.99 -4.45 4.38
N ASP A 98 -6.76 -3.37 4.48
CA ASP A 98 -7.08 -2.73 5.76
C ASP A 98 -8.14 -3.49 6.58
N VAL A 99 -7.69 -4.22 7.62
CA VAL A 99 -8.55 -5.06 8.46
C VAL A 99 -9.52 -4.26 9.33
N ALA A 100 -9.27 -2.97 9.56
CA ALA A 100 -10.13 -2.13 10.40
C ALA A 100 -11.36 -1.61 9.66
N SER A 101 -11.28 -1.48 8.34
CA SER A 101 -12.29 -0.78 7.54
C SER A 101 -13.56 -1.58 7.26
N ALA A 102 -13.48 -2.90 7.26
CA ALA A 102 -14.63 -3.81 7.12
C ALA A 102 -14.30 -5.22 7.63
N PRO A 103 -15.30 -5.99 8.11
CA PRO A 103 -15.07 -7.37 8.55
C PRO A 103 -14.64 -8.27 7.40
N LYS A 104 -14.00 -9.40 7.71
CA LYS A 104 -13.48 -10.36 6.72
C LYS A 104 -14.54 -10.84 5.71
N ALA A 105 -15.78 -11.00 6.17
CA ALA A 105 -16.90 -11.41 5.32
C ALA A 105 -17.19 -10.41 4.20
N ASP A 106 -16.83 -9.14 4.40
CA ASP A 106 -17.01 -8.02 3.47
C ASP A 106 -15.66 -7.49 2.96
N ILE A 107 -14.67 -8.38 2.74
CA ILE A 107 -13.29 -7.99 2.34
C ILE A 107 -13.26 -7.04 1.12
N ALA A 108 -14.19 -7.18 0.18
CA ALA A 108 -14.30 -6.32 -1.00
C ALA A 108 -14.68 -4.86 -0.69
N LYS A 109 -15.14 -4.55 0.53
CA LYS A 109 -15.43 -3.19 1.01
C LYS A 109 -14.26 -2.56 1.77
N ARG A 110 -13.20 -3.32 2.05
CA ARG A 110 -12.05 -2.80 2.79
C ARG A 110 -11.29 -1.75 1.99
N ARG A 111 -10.77 -0.74 2.67
CA ARG A 111 -9.82 0.23 2.11
C ARG A 111 -8.54 -0.49 1.65
N GLY A 112 -7.90 0.06 0.63
CA GLY A 112 -6.50 -0.24 0.32
C GLY A 112 -5.62 0.76 1.07
N VAL A 113 -4.55 0.31 1.72
CA VAL A 113 -3.65 1.21 2.48
C VAL A 113 -2.19 0.85 2.17
N ALA A 114 -1.28 0.90 3.15
CA ALA A 114 0.15 0.65 2.96
C ALA A 114 0.49 -0.72 2.31
N GLY A 115 -0.40 -1.71 2.36
CA GLY A 115 -0.20 -3.01 1.68
C GLY A 115 -0.17 -2.92 0.16
N GLU A 116 -0.67 -1.84 -0.44
CA GLU A 116 -0.54 -1.56 -1.88
C GLU A 116 0.92 -1.60 -2.35
N ILE A 117 1.87 -1.23 -1.50
CA ILE A 117 3.30 -1.23 -1.81
C ILE A 117 3.78 -2.64 -2.19
N PHE A 118 3.27 -3.68 -1.53
CA PHE A 118 3.66 -5.06 -1.84
C PHE A 118 3.08 -5.53 -3.17
N MET A 119 1.87 -5.10 -3.53
CA MET A 119 1.29 -5.33 -4.84
C MET A 119 2.15 -4.68 -5.94
N TRP A 120 2.60 -3.44 -5.74
CA TRP A 120 3.48 -2.74 -6.69
C TRP A 120 4.85 -3.40 -6.79
N LYS A 121 5.45 -3.79 -5.65
CA LYS A 121 6.77 -4.44 -5.61
C LYS A 121 6.76 -5.80 -6.28
N ILE A 122 5.74 -6.62 -6.04
CA ILE A 122 5.62 -7.96 -6.60
C ILE A 122 5.20 -7.89 -8.08
N GLY A 123 4.23 -7.04 -8.43
CA GLY A 123 3.82 -6.82 -9.81
C GLY A 123 4.94 -6.26 -10.68
N GLY A 124 5.66 -5.25 -10.17
CA GLY A 124 6.82 -4.65 -10.85
C GLY A 124 8.00 -5.60 -11.01
N ALA A 125 8.23 -6.48 -10.03
CA ALA A 125 9.23 -7.55 -10.14
C ALA A 125 8.83 -8.60 -11.20
N ALA A 126 7.57 -9.05 -11.19
CA ALA A 126 7.08 -10.03 -12.16
C ALA A 126 7.11 -9.49 -13.60
N ALA A 127 6.69 -8.23 -13.79
CA ALA A 127 6.79 -7.55 -15.09
C ALA A 127 8.26 -7.40 -15.55
N ALA A 128 9.19 -7.14 -14.63
CA ALA A 128 10.63 -7.10 -14.94
C ALA A 128 11.18 -8.48 -15.35
N GLN A 129 10.57 -9.57 -14.89
CA GLN A 129 10.88 -10.94 -15.28
C GLN A 129 10.07 -11.43 -16.49
N HIS A 130 9.44 -10.52 -17.25
CA HIS A 130 8.67 -10.83 -18.46
C HIS A 130 7.49 -11.77 -18.25
N TYR A 131 6.85 -11.73 -17.08
CA TYR A 131 5.54 -12.36 -16.91
C TYR A 131 4.55 -11.68 -17.87
N ASP A 132 3.62 -12.44 -18.41
CA ASP A 132 2.51 -11.88 -19.19
C ASP A 132 1.51 -11.14 -18.28
N LEU A 133 0.56 -10.43 -18.89
CA LEU A 133 -0.37 -9.58 -18.16
C LEU A 133 -1.17 -10.38 -17.12
N ASP A 134 -1.64 -11.57 -17.46
CA ASP A 134 -2.40 -12.42 -16.53
C ASP A 134 -1.50 -12.95 -15.40
N GLY A 135 -0.24 -13.29 -15.69
CA GLY A 135 0.75 -13.67 -14.70
C GLY A 135 1.05 -12.55 -13.70
N VAL A 136 1.23 -11.31 -14.17
CA VAL A 136 1.42 -10.13 -13.32
C VAL A 136 0.21 -9.88 -12.43
N ILE A 137 -1.00 -9.94 -12.99
CA ILE A 137 -2.24 -9.74 -12.24
C ILE A 137 -2.42 -10.82 -11.17
N ARG A 138 -2.13 -12.08 -11.50
CA ARG A 138 -2.20 -13.21 -10.56
C ARG A 138 -1.31 -12.99 -9.34
N VAL A 139 -0.03 -12.64 -9.54
CA VAL A 139 0.90 -12.48 -8.41
C VAL A 139 0.66 -11.18 -7.64
N ALA A 140 0.21 -10.12 -8.30
CA ALA A 140 -0.20 -8.88 -7.65
C ALA A 140 -1.44 -9.09 -6.77
N GLN A 141 -2.46 -9.82 -7.26
CA GLN A 141 -3.63 -10.20 -6.46
C GLN A 141 -3.22 -11.09 -5.28
N LYS A 142 -2.37 -12.08 -5.52
CA LYS A 142 -1.84 -12.96 -4.47
C LYS A 142 -1.11 -12.18 -3.37
N ALA A 143 -0.34 -11.15 -3.73
CA ALA A 143 0.31 -10.26 -2.77
C ALA A 143 -0.71 -9.59 -1.84
N VAL A 144 -1.78 -9.00 -2.38
CA VAL A 144 -2.85 -8.37 -1.60
C VAL A 144 -3.60 -9.40 -0.74
N ASP A 145 -3.93 -10.57 -1.29
CA ASP A 145 -4.63 -11.63 -0.57
C ASP A 145 -3.83 -12.14 0.65
N HIS A 146 -2.50 -12.11 0.55
CA HIS A 146 -1.56 -12.47 1.61
C HIS A 146 -1.18 -11.32 2.55
N CYS A 147 -1.70 -10.11 2.31
CA CYS A 147 -1.34 -8.89 3.00
C CYS A 147 -2.46 -8.40 3.92
N ARG A 148 -2.13 -7.97 5.14
CA ARG A 148 -3.07 -7.32 6.06
C ARG A 148 -2.43 -6.12 6.72
N SER A 149 -3.19 -5.04 6.84
CA SER A 149 -2.74 -3.74 7.35
C SER A 149 -3.71 -3.16 8.37
N ILE A 150 -3.18 -2.33 9.27
CA ILE A 150 -3.97 -1.47 10.16
C ILE A 150 -3.17 -0.21 10.50
N GLY A 151 -3.86 0.90 10.73
CA GLY A 151 -3.27 2.17 11.17
C GLY A 151 -3.58 2.51 12.63
N ILE A 152 -2.73 3.33 13.25
CA ILE A 152 -3.06 4.12 14.44
C ILE A 152 -2.67 5.57 14.15
N GLY A 153 -3.60 6.50 14.40
CA GLY A 153 -3.35 7.95 14.40
C GLY A 153 -3.28 8.51 15.81
N LEU A 154 -2.44 9.51 16.02
CA LEU A 154 -2.26 10.25 17.28
C LEU A 154 -2.70 11.71 17.15
N THR A 155 -2.61 12.27 15.95
CA THR A 155 -3.10 13.61 15.63
C THR A 155 -3.78 13.61 14.27
N PRO A 156 -4.65 14.59 13.98
CA PRO A 156 -5.14 14.77 12.63
C PRO A 156 -4.10 15.38 11.71
N CYS A 157 -4.42 15.42 10.41
CA CYS A 157 -3.70 16.19 9.41
C CYS A 157 -4.55 17.33 8.85
N THR A 158 -3.90 18.33 8.27
CA THR A 158 -4.52 19.54 7.74
C THR A 158 -4.39 19.59 6.24
N ILE A 159 -5.53 19.59 5.54
CA ILE A 159 -5.54 19.88 4.10
C ILE A 159 -5.32 21.38 3.93
N ALA A 160 -4.17 21.78 3.37
CA ALA A 160 -3.76 23.18 3.26
C ALA A 160 -4.82 24.07 2.59
N ALA A 161 -5.52 23.56 1.56
CA ALA A 161 -6.59 24.28 0.88
C ALA A 161 -7.85 24.49 1.75
N VAL A 162 -8.07 23.66 2.77
CA VAL A 162 -9.19 23.75 3.71
C VAL A 162 -8.82 24.59 4.94
N GLY A 163 -7.53 24.63 5.30
CA GLY A 163 -7.00 25.48 6.38
C GLY A 163 -7.32 25.01 7.80
N LYS A 164 -7.89 23.80 7.96
CA LYS A 164 -8.21 23.17 9.24
C LYS A 164 -8.16 21.64 9.12
N PRO A 165 -7.98 20.91 10.24
CA PRO A 165 -8.10 19.46 10.27
C PRO A 165 -9.45 18.97 9.74
N ASN A 166 -9.45 17.87 8.98
CA ASN A 166 -10.66 17.23 8.46
C ASN A 166 -11.33 16.26 9.46
N PHE A 167 -10.61 15.86 10.51
CA PHE A 167 -11.09 15.08 11.66
C PHE A 167 -10.38 15.55 12.94
N GLN A 168 -10.71 14.95 14.09
CA GLN A 168 -10.09 15.25 15.37
C GLN A 168 -9.74 13.97 16.12
N ILE A 169 -8.53 13.94 16.67
CA ILE A 169 -8.12 13.00 17.71
C ILE A 169 -7.84 13.87 18.94
N PRO A 170 -8.55 13.66 20.08
CA PRO A 170 -8.31 14.46 21.27
C PRO A 170 -6.88 14.31 21.79
N ASP A 171 -6.32 15.37 22.37
CA ASP A 171 -5.00 15.34 22.98
C ASP A 171 -4.88 14.19 24.00
N GLY A 172 -3.79 13.43 23.92
CA GLY A 172 -3.56 12.26 24.77
C GLY A 172 -4.37 11.02 24.38
N GLN A 173 -5.05 11.03 23.23
CA GLN A 173 -5.72 9.87 22.65
C GLN A 173 -5.08 9.40 21.35
N MET A 174 -5.41 8.17 20.96
CA MET A 174 -5.07 7.55 19.69
C MET A 174 -6.31 6.93 19.07
N GLU A 175 -6.37 6.90 17.74
CA GLU A 175 -7.45 6.27 16.99
C GLU A 175 -6.92 5.00 16.31
N LEU A 176 -7.40 3.84 16.77
CA LEU A 176 -7.05 2.54 16.21
C LEU A 176 -7.87 2.27 14.97
N GLY A 177 -7.21 1.91 13.87
CA GLY A 177 -7.84 1.58 12.59
C GLY A 177 -8.15 2.80 11.72
N ILE A 178 -7.58 3.97 12.02
CA ILE A 178 -7.78 5.17 11.20
C ILE A 178 -7.32 4.94 9.75
N GLY A 179 -8.06 5.49 8.80
CA GLY A 179 -7.67 5.51 7.38
C GLY A 179 -6.68 6.64 7.05
N HIS A 180 -5.99 6.53 5.92
CA HIS A 180 -5.00 7.52 5.50
C HIS A 180 -5.59 8.83 4.95
N HIS A 181 -6.91 8.96 4.83
CA HIS A 181 -7.57 10.25 4.61
C HIS A 181 -8.26 10.76 5.88
N GLY A 182 -8.05 10.12 7.03
CA GLY A 182 -8.73 10.44 8.27
C GLY A 182 -10.12 9.83 8.39
N GLU A 183 -10.43 8.79 7.63
CA GLU A 183 -11.68 8.07 7.79
C GLU A 183 -11.69 7.33 9.14
N PRO A 184 -12.83 7.32 9.86
CA PRO A 184 -12.89 6.77 11.21
C PRO A 184 -12.38 5.35 11.33
N GLY A 185 -11.73 5.07 12.45
CA GLY A 185 -11.25 3.75 12.84
C GLY A 185 -12.27 2.94 13.64
N ILE A 186 -11.74 1.98 14.39
CA ILE A 186 -12.48 1.05 15.27
C ILE A 186 -12.83 1.75 16.58
N GLU A 187 -11.87 2.44 17.19
CA GLU A 187 -12.02 3.07 18.50
C GLU A 187 -11.02 4.21 18.71
N VAL A 188 -11.40 5.17 19.57
CA VAL A 188 -10.54 6.26 20.06
C VAL A 188 -10.33 6.05 21.55
N ILE A 189 -9.08 5.89 21.97
CA ILE A 189 -8.69 5.50 23.33
C ILE A 189 -7.46 6.29 23.80
N PRO A 190 -7.15 6.37 25.11
CA PRO A 190 -5.91 6.99 25.58
C PRO A 190 -4.67 6.39 24.90
N ILE A 191 -3.66 7.23 24.63
CA ILE A 191 -2.39 6.77 24.08
C ILE A 191 -1.77 5.72 25.02
N GLU A 192 -1.32 4.62 24.44
CA GLU A 192 -0.67 3.54 25.16
C GLU A 192 0.83 3.46 24.85
N SER A 193 1.53 2.54 25.51
CA SER A 193 2.93 2.23 25.17
C SER A 193 3.03 1.58 23.79
N ALA A 194 4.20 1.68 23.16
CA ALA A 194 4.48 1.02 21.88
C ALA A 194 4.17 -0.49 21.91
N ALA A 195 4.46 -1.18 23.02
CA ALA A 195 4.17 -2.60 23.19
C ALA A 195 2.67 -2.91 23.15
N ALA A 196 1.86 -2.08 23.81
CA ALA A 196 0.42 -2.21 23.83
C ALA A 196 -0.20 -1.87 22.47
N MET A 197 0.28 -0.79 21.82
CA MET A 197 -0.10 -0.45 20.45
C MET A 197 0.22 -1.59 19.47
N ALA A 198 1.41 -2.19 19.54
CA ALA A 198 1.80 -3.33 18.71
C ALA A 198 0.87 -4.53 18.94
N THR A 199 0.50 -4.81 20.20
CA THR A 199 -0.46 -5.86 20.55
C THR A 199 -1.82 -5.60 19.90
N ARG A 200 -2.32 -4.36 20.00
CA ARG A 200 -3.62 -3.94 19.42
C ARG A 200 -3.65 -4.00 17.90
N MET A 201 -2.54 -3.68 17.23
CA MET A 201 -2.45 -3.75 15.77
C MET A 201 -2.26 -5.19 15.26
N LEU A 202 -1.48 -6.00 15.96
CA LEU A 202 -1.27 -7.41 15.59
C LEU A 202 -2.51 -8.27 15.81
N ALA A 203 -3.32 -7.99 16.84
CA ALA A 203 -4.51 -8.77 17.14
C ALA A 203 -5.50 -8.91 15.95
N PRO A 204 -5.99 -7.84 15.32
CA PRO A 204 -6.90 -7.95 14.18
C PRO A 204 -6.21 -8.52 12.94
N ILE A 205 -4.92 -8.21 12.70
CA ILE A 205 -4.16 -8.78 11.57
C ILE A 205 -4.09 -10.31 11.66
N LEU A 206 -3.69 -10.83 12.82
CA LEU A 206 -3.50 -12.27 13.05
C LEU A 206 -4.83 -13.02 13.22
N ALA A 207 -5.90 -12.34 13.64
CA ALA A 207 -7.24 -12.91 13.66
C ALA A 207 -7.83 -13.02 12.24
N ASP A 208 -7.51 -12.07 11.35
CA ASP A 208 -8.05 -12.05 9.98
C ASP A 208 -7.40 -13.10 9.08
N ARG A 209 -6.10 -13.37 9.25
CA ARG A 209 -5.35 -14.36 8.47
C ARG A 209 -4.38 -15.12 9.36
N ASP A 210 -4.36 -16.44 9.21
CA ASP A 210 -3.35 -17.29 9.83
C ASP A 210 -2.05 -17.24 9.01
N PHE A 211 -0.99 -16.69 9.60
CA PHE A 211 0.34 -16.60 8.98
C PHE A 211 1.24 -17.81 9.33
N SER A 212 0.76 -18.75 10.16
CA SER A 212 1.58 -19.91 10.58
C SER A 212 1.88 -20.91 9.47
N GLN A 213 1.09 -20.87 8.39
CA GLN A 213 1.29 -21.70 7.20
C GLN A 213 2.27 -21.08 6.19
N ASP A 214 2.70 -19.84 6.40
CA ASP A 214 3.69 -19.18 5.54
C ASP A 214 5.12 -19.62 5.92
N ASP A 215 6.04 -19.58 4.96
CA ASP A 215 7.47 -19.82 5.24
C ASP A 215 8.04 -18.73 6.17
N SER A 216 7.60 -17.49 5.92
CA SER A 216 8.02 -16.29 6.66
C SER A 216 7.10 -15.11 6.33
N VAL A 217 7.28 -13.99 7.02
CA VAL A 217 6.54 -12.75 6.78
C VAL A 217 7.46 -11.59 6.44
N VAL A 218 6.95 -10.63 5.68
CA VAL A 218 7.54 -9.30 5.54
C VAL A 218 6.75 -8.32 6.39
N VAL A 219 7.46 -7.49 7.16
CA VAL A 219 6.87 -6.46 8.01
C VAL A 219 7.10 -5.10 7.37
N LEU A 220 6.03 -4.32 7.19
CA LEU A 220 6.12 -2.91 6.84
C LEU A 220 5.57 -2.06 7.99
N VAL A 221 6.42 -1.21 8.55
CA VAL A 221 6.07 -0.17 9.51
C VAL A 221 6.21 1.16 8.79
N SER A 222 5.08 1.73 8.36
CA SER A 222 5.05 3.02 7.68
C SER A 222 4.49 4.11 8.59
N GLY A 223 5.28 5.13 8.89
CA GLY A 223 4.79 6.35 9.55
C GLY A 223 3.74 7.05 8.69
N LEU A 224 2.76 7.67 9.35
CA LEU A 224 1.69 8.42 8.69
C LEU A 224 2.08 9.87 8.35
N GLY A 225 3.35 10.23 8.54
CA GLY A 225 3.86 11.56 8.20
C GLY A 225 4.85 12.07 9.23
N ALA A 226 4.33 12.58 10.35
CA ALA A 226 5.11 13.33 11.33
C ALA A 226 5.72 12.48 12.46
N THR A 227 5.52 11.16 12.48
CA THR A 227 6.13 10.27 13.49
C THR A 227 7.65 10.17 13.28
N PRO A 228 8.48 10.51 14.27
CA PRO A 228 9.93 10.40 14.17
C PRO A 228 10.39 8.97 13.85
N VAL A 229 11.42 8.85 12.99
CA VAL A 229 11.98 7.56 12.59
C VAL A 229 12.40 6.71 13.80
N MET A 230 12.92 7.33 14.86
CA MET A 230 13.28 6.60 16.08
C MET A 230 12.07 5.93 16.76
N GLU A 231 10.89 6.57 16.73
CA GLU A 231 9.67 6.02 17.31
C GLU A 231 9.14 4.85 16.48
N LEU A 232 9.26 4.93 15.15
CA LEU A 232 8.94 3.81 14.26
C LEU A 232 9.79 2.57 14.55
N TYR A 233 11.08 2.76 14.87
CA TYR A 233 11.96 1.65 15.27
C TYR A 233 11.67 1.11 16.68
N ILE A 234 11.27 1.97 17.63
CA ILE A 234 10.78 1.51 18.95
C ILE A 234 9.53 0.64 18.77
N PHE A 235 8.57 1.09 17.95
CA PHE A 235 7.38 0.31 17.63
C PHE A 235 7.72 -0.99 16.90
N TYR A 236 8.61 -0.95 15.91
CA TYR A 236 9.05 -2.15 15.20
C TYR A 236 9.69 -3.19 16.13
N ALA A 237 10.50 -2.77 17.12
CA ALA A 237 11.10 -3.70 18.08
C ALA A 237 10.04 -4.50 18.86
N GLU A 238 8.93 -3.85 19.23
CA GLU A 238 7.80 -4.51 19.90
C GLU A 238 7.05 -5.46 18.97
N VAL A 239 6.81 -5.04 17.72
CA VAL A 239 6.21 -5.90 16.68
C VAL A 239 7.09 -7.13 16.43
N GLU A 240 8.40 -6.95 16.27
CA GLU A 240 9.35 -8.04 16.03
C GLU A 240 9.34 -9.04 17.18
N SER A 241 9.43 -8.55 18.42
CA SER A 241 9.42 -9.37 19.64
C SER A 241 8.14 -10.23 19.72
N GLN A 242 6.98 -9.62 19.49
CA GLN A 242 5.69 -10.30 19.58
C GLN A 242 5.47 -11.32 18.45
N LEU A 243 5.92 -11.02 17.22
CA LEU A 243 5.86 -11.97 16.10
C LEU A 243 6.76 -13.19 16.36
N LYS A 244 8.00 -12.96 16.83
CA LYS A 244 8.94 -14.04 17.20
C LYS A 244 8.39 -14.91 18.33
N ALA A 245 7.77 -14.32 19.35
CA ALA A 245 7.13 -15.04 20.45
C ALA A 245 5.96 -15.94 19.98
N LYS A 246 5.32 -15.59 18.85
CA LYS A 246 4.30 -16.41 18.18
C LYS A 246 4.87 -17.42 17.19
N GLY A 247 6.20 -17.53 17.07
CA GLY A 247 6.88 -18.47 16.18
C GLY A 247 6.97 -18.03 14.72
N LEU A 248 6.60 -16.79 14.40
CA LEU A 248 6.68 -16.26 13.03
C LEU A 248 8.10 -15.83 12.70
N LYS A 249 8.57 -16.22 11.51
CA LYS A 249 9.88 -15.83 10.98
C LYS A 249 9.75 -14.55 10.16
N ILE A 250 10.54 -13.54 10.47
CA ILE A 250 10.59 -12.30 9.69
C ILE A 250 11.67 -12.45 8.62
N HIS A 251 11.26 -12.44 7.35
CA HIS A 251 12.16 -12.49 6.21
C HIS A 251 12.80 -11.14 5.95
N ARG A 252 12.00 -10.07 6.05
CA ARG A 252 12.42 -8.70 5.76
C ARG A 252 11.54 -7.71 6.50
N CYS A 253 12.10 -6.54 6.80
CA CYS A 253 11.34 -5.40 7.32
C CYS A 253 11.62 -4.12 6.52
N TYR A 254 10.61 -3.26 6.46
CA TYR A 254 10.71 -1.88 5.98
C TYR A 254 10.18 -0.96 7.07
N VAL A 255 11.00 0.01 7.51
CA VAL A 255 10.65 0.97 8.57
C VAL A 255 10.97 2.37 8.07
N GLY A 256 9.99 3.27 8.08
CA GLY A 256 10.12 4.64 7.57
C GLY A 256 8.79 5.24 7.13
N ASN A 257 8.81 6.29 6.31
CA ASN A 257 7.61 6.85 5.71
C ASN A 257 7.47 6.31 4.28
N TYR A 258 6.60 5.33 4.08
CA TYR A 258 6.37 4.68 2.79
C TYR A 258 5.01 5.03 2.19
N PHE A 259 4.00 5.23 3.02
CA PHE A 259 2.65 5.67 2.65
C PHE A 259 2.16 6.58 3.78
N THR A 260 2.14 7.88 3.53
CA THR A 260 1.84 8.89 4.57
C THR A 260 0.40 9.39 4.49
N SER A 261 0.04 10.30 5.39
CA SER A 261 -1.17 11.10 5.39
C SER A 261 -0.79 12.51 5.84
N LEU A 262 -0.14 13.26 4.95
CA LEU A 262 0.39 14.61 5.21
C LEU A 262 1.25 14.62 6.49
N GLU A 263 0.90 15.47 7.47
CA GLU A 263 1.58 15.61 8.76
C GLU A 263 0.95 14.78 9.90
N MET A 264 0.09 13.80 9.60
CA MET A 264 -0.51 12.95 10.63
C MET A 264 0.60 12.26 11.45
N MET A 265 0.56 12.39 12.78
CA MET A 265 1.37 11.56 13.66
C MET A 265 0.65 10.23 13.83
N GLY A 266 1.35 9.13 13.58
CA GLY A 266 0.80 7.80 13.64
C GLY A 266 1.62 6.79 12.83
N VAL A 267 1.18 5.54 12.83
CA VAL A 267 1.88 4.42 12.20
C VAL A 267 0.90 3.45 11.58
N THR A 268 1.28 2.87 10.46
CA THR A 268 0.63 1.71 9.86
C THR A 268 1.53 0.49 10.02
N LEU A 269 0.91 -0.63 10.37
CA LEU A 269 1.55 -1.94 10.42
C LEU A 269 0.93 -2.81 9.34
N THR A 270 1.78 -3.38 8.51
CA THR A 270 1.39 -4.32 7.46
C THR A 270 2.22 -5.58 7.54
N LEU A 271 1.56 -6.74 7.44
CA LEU A 271 2.20 -8.04 7.28
C LEU A 271 1.86 -8.65 5.93
N LEU A 272 2.87 -9.12 5.21
CA LEU A 272 2.75 -9.95 4.01
C LEU A 272 3.25 -11.36 4.32
N GLY A 273 2.39 -12.36 4.18
CA GLY A 273 2.77 -13.77 4.27
C GLY A 273 3.47 -14.26 3.01
N LEU A 274 4.62 -14.92 3.16
CA LEU A 274 5.42 -15.41 2.04
C LEU A 274 5.29 -16.92 1.84
N ASP A 275 4.96 -17.29 0.60
CA ASP A 275 5.32 -18.59 0.05
C ASP A 275 6.56 -18.48 -0.84
N ALA A 276 6.97 -19.59 -1.47
CA ALA A 276 8.18 -19.64 -2.28
C ALA A 276 8.16 -18.65 -3.47
N GLU A 277 6.99 -18.41 -4.08
CA GLU A 277 6.85 -17.51 -5.23
C GLU A 277 6.93 -16.05 -4.77
N LEU A 278 6.17 -15.68 -3.73
CA LEU A 278 6.20 -14.32 -3.20
C LEU A 278 7.57 -13.97 -2.62
N LYS A 279 8.24 -14.92 -1.97
CA LYS A 279 9.61 -14.76 -1.48
C LYS A 279 10.59 -14.45 -2.61
N THR A 280 10.49 -15.18 -3.72
CA THR A 280 11.34 -14.95 -4.89
C THR A 280 11.12 -13.55 -5.51
N LEU A 281 9.86 -13.11 -5.59
CA LEU A 281 9.49 -11.82 -6.21
C LEU A 281 9.78 -10.62 -5.29
N ILE A 282 9.54 -10.74 -3.99
CA ILE A 282 9.82 -9.66 -3.04
C ILE A 282 11.32 -9.36 -2.96
N ASP A 283 12.18 -10.38 -3.11
CA ASP A 283 13.63 -10.22 -3.06
C ASP A 283 14.25 -9.61 -4.34
N GLN A 284 13.50 -9.51 -5.44
CA GLN A 284 14.01 -8.89 -6.66
C GLN A 284 14.44 -7.44 -6.43
N PRO A 285 15.51 -6.96 -7.09
CA PRO A 285 15.98 -5.59 -6.93
C PRO A 285 14.94 -4.58 -7.45
N CYS A 286 14.90 -3.41 -6.83
CA CYS A 286 14.13 -2.27 -7.31
C CYS A 286 14.80 -0.95 -6.95
N ARG A 287 14.46 0.12 -7.68
CA ARG A 287 15.01 1.45 -7.44
C ARG A 287 14.01 2.54 -7.79
N SER A 288 13.55 3.25 -6.78
CA SER A 288 12.78 4.48 -6.89
C SER A 288 13.14 5.44 -5.75
N ILE A 289 12.49 6.60 -5.69
CA ILE A 289 12.68 7.57 -4.60
C ILE A 289 12.16 7.00 -3.27
N GLY A 290 10.99 6.36 -3.29
CA GLY A 290 10.31 5.82 -2.11
C GLY A 290 10.77 4.44 -1.67
N MET A 291 11.36 3.64 -2.57
CA MET A 291 11.83 2.29 -2.24
C MET A 291 13.02 1.90 -3.12
N THR A 292 14.14 1.56 -2.47
CA THR A 292 15.30 0.98 -3.14
C THR A 292 15.69 -0.31 -2.44
N GLN A 293 15.81 -1.38 -3.20
CA GLN A 293 16.29 -2.68 -2.75
C GLN A 293 17.40 -3.12 -3.70
N ALA A 294 18.61 -3.23 -3.19
CA ALA A 294 19.75 -3.78 -3.91
C ALA A 294 19.70 -5.32 -3.95
N GLU A 295 20.46 -5.89 -4.89
CA GLU A 295 20.74 -7.34 -4.98
C GLU A 295 21.45 -7.87 -3.72
#